data_AF-A0A4S0MNB2-F1
#
_entry.id   AF-A0A4S0MNB2-F1
#
_cell.length_a   1.000
_cell.length_b   1.000
_cell.length_c   1.000
_cell.angle_alpha   90.00
_cell.angle_beta   90.00
_cell.angle_gamma   90.00
#
_symmetry.space_group_name_H-M   'P 1'
#
loop_
_entity.id
_entity.type
_entity.pdbx_description
1 polymer ?
#
loop_
_entity_poly.entity_id
_entity_poly.type
_entity_poly.pdbx_seq_one_letter_code
_entity_poly.pdbx_strand_id
1 'polypeptide(L)' 'AYAKVAQVVAKTTRASYGHGLGSHPRVIADVVSTAVRSARPRTRYAAGKYAKMMIGVRKWLGDRMFDRLILSQMR' A
#
# COMPACT_ATOMS: atom_id res chain seq x y z
N ALA A 1 26.26 -3.83 8.70
CA ALA A 1 25.49 -4.14 7.48
C ALA A 1 24.10 -3.48 7.45
N TYR A 2 23.25 -3.65 8.49
CA TYR A 2 21.87 -3.14 8.49
C TYR A 2 21.68 -1.61 8.50
N ALA A 3 22.68 -0.85 8.98
CA ALA A 3 22.58 0.59 9.12
C ALA A 3 22.18 1.31 7.81
N LYS A 4 22.75 0.89 6.67
CA LYS A 4 22.44 1.47 5.36
C LYS A 4 20.99 1.21 4.93
N VAL A 5 20.49 0.00 5.16
CA VAL A 5 19.10 -0.38 4.84
C VAL A 5 18.13 0.42 5.72
N ALA A 6 18.41 0.52 7.02
CA ALA A 6 17.59 1.29 7.94
C ALA A 6 17.51 2.78 7.55
N GLN A 7 18.61 3.38 7.14
CA GLN A 7 18.64 4.77 6.66
C GLN A 7 17.81 4.97 5.38
N VAL A 8 17.91 4.04 4.41
CA VAL A 8 17.12 4.08 3.18
C VAL A 8 15.62 3.98 3.49
N VAL A 9 15.22 3.02 4.33
CA VAL A 9 13.82 2.86 4.76
C VAL A 9 13.31 4.11 5.49
N ALA A 10 14.12 4.70 6.37
CA ALA A 10 13.73 5.92 7.08
C ALA A 10 13.56 7.12 6.12
N LYS A 11 14.42 7.25 5.10
CA LYS A 11 14.31 8.30 4.07
C LYS A 11 13.05 8.14 3.23
N THR A 12 12.81 6.94 2.70
CA THR A 12 11.67 6.66 1.81
C THR A 12 10.34 6.74 2.54
N THR A 13 10.29 6.31 3.80
CA THR A 13 9.11 6.46 4.66
C THR A 13 8.76 7.93 4.86
N ARG A 14 9.74 8.78 5.22
CA ARG A 14 9.48 10.23 5.37
C ARG A 14 8.98 10.87 4.08
N ALA A 15 9.59 10.54 2.94
CA ALA A 15 9.16 11.05 1.64
C ALA A 15 7.73 10.59 1.28
N SER A 16 7.36 9.35 1.60
CA SER A 16 6.06 8.78 1.25
C SER A 16 4.92 9.32 2.11
N TYR A 17 5.15 9.56 3.41
CA TYR A 17 4.11 9.96 4.35
C TYR A 17 4.06 11.47 4.63
N GLY A 18 5.12 12.23 4.34
CA GLY A 18 5.20 13.67 4.69
C GLY A 18 4.53 14.65 3.71
N HIS A 19 4.19 14.21 2.49
CA HIS A 19 3.76 15.12 1.42
C HIS A 19 2.33 14.87 0.89
N GLY A 20 1.47 14.20 1.66
CA GLY A 20 0.08 13.97 1.25
C GLY A 20 -0.07 13.02 0.06
N LEU A 21 0.95 12.20 -0.24
CA LEU A 21 0.96 11.23 -1.34
C LEU A 21 0.04 10.01 -1.09
N GLY A 22 -0.40 9.85 0.16
CA GLY A 22 -1.33 8.82 0.61
C GLY A 22 -2.76 9.03 0.12
N SER A 23 -3.64 8.08 0.46
CA SER A 23 -5.07 8.23 0.19
C SER A 23 -5.71 9.16 1.21
N HIS A 24 -6.71 9.93 0.79
CA HIS A 24 -7.51 10.72 1.73
C HIS A 24 -8.13 9.81 2.80
N PRO A 25 -8.11 10.17 4.10
CA PRO A 25 -8.60 9.30 5.19
C PRO A 25 -10.04 8.80 4.99
N ARG A 26 -10.87 9.63 4.37
CA ARG A 26 -12.26 9.30 4.00
C ARG A 26 -12.39 8.00 3.21
N VAL A 27 -11.42 7.66 2.35
CA VAL A 27 -11.43 6.41 1.58
C VAL A 27 -11.50 5.19 2.48
N ILE A 28 -10.77 5.19 3.60
CA ILE A 28 -10.78 4.08 4.56
C ILE A 28 -12.03 4.16 5.45
N ALA A 29 -12.43 5.37 5.86
CA ALA A 29 -13.65 5.56 6.65
C ALA A 29 -14.90 5.03 5.92
N ASP A 30 -15.03 5.29 4.61
CA ASP A 30 -16.15 4.82 3.80
C ASP A 30 -16.17 3.28 3.68
N VAL A 31 -15.00 2.66 3.58
CA VAL A 31 -14.86 1.20 3.51
C VAL A 31 -15.27 0.55 4.84
N VAL A 32 -14.83 1.11 5.97
CA VAL A 32 -15.22 0.64 7.30
C VAL A 32 -16.72 0.82 7.50
N SER A 33 -17.27 1.98 7.16
CA SER A 33 -18.71 2.27 7.22
C SER A 33 -19.52 1.25 6.39
N THR A 34 -19.06 0.95 5.18
CA THR A 34 -19.67 -0.06 4.30
C THR A 34 -19.61 -1.47 4.92
N ALA A 35 -18.49 -1.84 5.51
CA ALA A 35 -18.32 -3.16 6.14
C ALA A 35 -19.27 -3.35 7.33
N VAL A 36 -19.38 -2.35 8.21
CA VAL A 36 -20.25 -2.40 9.40
C VAL A 36 -21.74 -2.47 9.02
N ARG A 37 -22.15 -1.80 7.95
CA ARG A 37 -23.55 -1.76 7.50
C ARG A 37 -23.95 -2.96 6.63
N SER A 38 -23.01 -3.79 6.20
CA SER A 38 -23.30 -4.89 5.30
C SER A 38 -23.90 -6.07 6.05
N ALA A 39 -25.04 -6.59 5.58
CA ALA A 39 -25.62 -7.82 6.12
C ALA A 39 -24.70 -9.05 5.93
N ARG A 40 -23.77 -9.00 4.96
CA ARG A 40 -22.77 -10.04 4.68
C ARG A 40 -21.43 -9.39 4.31
N PRO A 41 -20.65 -8.92 5.29
CA PRO A 41 -19.39 -8.24 5.02
C PRO A 41 -18.37 -9.19 4.37
N ARG A 42 -17.50 -8.65 3.52
CA ARG A 42 -16.41 -9.42 2.91
C ARG A 42 -15.30 -9.65 3.92
N THR A 43 -14.57 -10.76 3.80
CA THR A 43 -13.43 -11.03 4.67
C THR A 43 -12.24 -10.08 4.45
N ARG A 44 -12.14 -9.46 3.27
CA ARG A 44 -11.03 -8.54 2.91
C ARG A 44 -11.52 -7.42 1.99
N TYR A 45 -11.01 -6.21 2.22
CA TYR A 45 -11.30 -5.01 1.42
C TYR A 45 -9.99 -4.39 0.90
N ALA A 46 -9.81 -4.38 -0.43
CA ALA A 46 -8.69 -3.69 -1.07
C ALA A 46 -9.07 -2.23 -1.33
N ALA A 47 -8.56 -1.33 -0.50
CA ALA A 47 -8.89 0.09 -0.51
C ALA A 47 -7.65 0.98 -0.48
N GLY A 48 -7.78 2.20 -0.99
CA GLY A 48 -6.68 3.15 -1.13
C GLY A 48 -6.01 3.11 -2.50
N LYS A 49 -5.15 4.09 -2.72
CA LYS A 49 -4.38 4.29 -3.94
C LYS A 49 -3.56 3.04 -4.24
N TYR A 50 -3.68 2.53 -5.45
CA TYR A 50 -2.96 1.36 -5.97
C TYR A 50 -3.26 0.00 -5.32
N ALA A 51 -4.15 -0.11 -4.33
CA ALA A 51 -4.37 -1.37 -3.61
C ALA A 51 -4.73 -2.56 -4.55
N LYS A 52 -5.74 -2.40 -5.40
CA LYS A 52 -6.14 -3.43 -6.37
C LYS A 52 -5.08 -3.67 -7.45
N MET A 53 -4.42 -2.60 -7.90
CA MET A 53 -3.38 -2.66 -8.92
C MET A 53 -2.18 -3.48 -8.44
N MET A 54 -1.68 -3.20 -7.24
CA MET A 54 -0.54 -3.91 -6.64
C MET A 54 -0.85 -5.38 -6.36
N ILE A 55 -2.06 -5.70 -5.89
CA ILE A 55 -2.51 -7.09 -5.77
C ILE A 55 -2.54 -7.77 -7.15
N GLY A 56 -3.02 -7.08 -8.18
CA GLY A 56 -3.04 -7.57 -9.56
C GLY A 56 -1.64 -7.83 -10.10
N VAL A 57 -0.72 -6.87 -9.95
CA VAL A 57 0.69 -7.01 -10.35
C VAL A 57 1.30 -8.24 -9.72
N ARG A 58 1.15 -8.41 -8.40
CA ARG A 58 1.67 -9.59 -7.71
C ARG A 58 1.04 -10.88 -8.24
N LYS A 59 -0.27 -10.88 -8.47
CA LYS A 59 -1.01 -12.06 -8.94
C LYS A 59 -0.61 -12.49 -10.36
N TRP A 60 -0.35 -11.54 -11.26
CA TRP A 60 -0.12 -11.82 -12.69
C TRP A 60 1.35 -11.83 -13.09
N LEU A 61 2.17 -10.95 -12.50
CA LEU A 61 3.59 -10.79 -12.83
C LEU A 61 4.53 -11.47 -11.82
N GLY A 62 3.96 -12.01 -10.74
CA GLY A 62 4.69 -12.73 -9.69
C GLY A 62 5.47 -11.82 -8.74
N ASP A 63 6.09 -12.43 -7.73
CA ASP A 63 6.77 -11.73 -6.65
C ASP A 63 8.02 -10.98 -7.13
N ARG A 64 8.75 -11.49 -8.14
CA ARG A 64 9.97 -10.84 -8.65
C ARG A 64 9.69 -9.46 -9.26
N MET A 65 8.59 -9.31 -10.00
CA MET A 65 8.22 -8.02 -10.59
C MET A 65 7.71 -7.07 -9.52
N PHE A 66 6.92 -7.58 -8.58
CA PHE A 66 6.43 -6.82 -7.44
C PHE A 66 7.58 -6.25 -6.60
N ASP A 67 8.57 -7.07 -6.27
CA ASP A 67 9.77 -6.67 -5.52
C ASP A 67 10.56 -5.62 -6.29
N ARG A 68 10.71 -5.77 -7.61
CA ARG A 68 11.41 -4.79 -8.45
C ARG A 68 10.74 -3.42 -8.43
N LEU A 69 9.40 -3.37 -8.47
CA LEU A 69 8.64 -2.13 -8.38
C LEU A 69 8.80 -1.47 -7.02
N ILE A 70 8.72 -2.23 -5.92
CA ILE A 70 8.95 -1.68 -4.57
C ILE A 70 10.37 -1.15 -4.44
N LEU A 71 11.37 -1.93 -4.87
CA LEU A 71 12.77 -1.55 -4.78
C LEU A 71 13.11 -0.33 -5.66
N SER A 72 12.39 -0.12 -6.77
CA SER A 72 12.56 1.10 -7.58
C SER A 72 12.14 2.37 -6.86
N GLN A 73 11.21 2.29 -5.89
CA GLN A 73 10.80 3.42 -5.06
C GLN A 73 11.75 3.68 -3.88
N MET A 74 12.67 2.73 -3.62
CA MET A 74 13.64 2.82 -2.53
C MET A 74 15.04 3.30 -2.98
N ARG A 75 15.27 3.41 -4.29
CA ARG A 75 16.50 3.99 -4.86
C ARG A 75 16.35 5.49 -4.99
#